data_AF-G0AHC1-F1
#
_entry.id   AF-G0AHC1-F1
#
_cell.length_a   1.000
_cell.length_b   1.000
_cell.length_c   1.000
_cell.angle_alpha   90.00
_cell.angle_beta   90.00
_cell.angle_gamma   90.00
#
_symmetry.space_group_name_H-M   'P 1'
#
loop_
_entity.id
_entity.type
_entity.pdbx_description
1 polymer ?
#
loop_
_entity_poly.entity_id
_entity_poly.type
_entity_poly.pdbx_seq_one_letter_code
_entity_poly.pdbx_strand_id
1 'polypeptide(L)'
;MKLRNAQWEKLEPLMTGKAGDSGARAHNNRLFIDAILWISAGRRLWHDLPLRFGKWNTTYMRFLRWNKNAVWRRLAAEMHDDQELRMMLERIADFGEEWSKRIEHRSRKTDSQASYDAAMKQLGGLRAALPADDDSTLHWLRLVRE
;
A
#
# COMPACT_ATOMS: atom_id res chain seq x y z
N MET A 1 -13.93 6.07 -12.70
CA MET A 1 -13.05 7.20 -13.08
C MET A 1 -11.95 6.64 -13.97
N LYS A 2 -11.70 7.25 -15.13
CA LYS A 2 -10.75 6.78 -16.15
C LYS A 2 -10.02 7.99 -16.72
N LEU A 3 -8.75 7.83 -17.07
CA LEU A 3 -7.93 8.89 -17.62
C LEU A 3 -8.33 9.22 -19.07
N ARG A 4 -8.61 10.50 -19.35
CA ARG A 4 -8.84 11.00 -20.72
C ARG A 4 -7.55 10.97 -21.54
N ASN A 5 -7.66 10.93 -22.87
CA ASN A 5 -6.48 10.95 -23.76
C ASN A 5 -5.64 12.22 -23.55
N ALA A 6 -6.27 13.39 -23.52
CA ALA A 6 -5.56 14.65 -23.28
C ALA A 6 -4.85 14.69 -21.91
N GLN A 7 -5.42 14.08 -20.87
CA GLN A 7 -4.78 13.96 -19.56
C GLN A 7 -3.60 12.99 -19.59
N TRP A 8 -3.72 11.92 -20.38
CA TRP A 8 -2.63 10.97 -20.59
C TRP A 8 -1.45 11.62 -21.31
N GLU A 9 -1.69 12.42 -22.33
CA GLU A 9 -0.65 13.13 -23.09
C GLU A 9 0.17 14.08 -22.21
N LYS A 10 -0.43 14.63 -21.15
CA LYS A 10 0.29 15.44 -20.14
C LYS A 10 1.14 14.60 -19.20
N LEU A 11 0.66 13.42 -18.81
CA LEU A 11 1.36 12.54 -17.87
C LEU A 11 2.48 11.73 -18.51
N GLU A 12 2.26 11.23 -19.73
CA GLU A 12 3.18 10.34 -20.44
C GLU A 12 4.63 10.88 -20.49
N PRO A 13 4.88 12.17 -20.75
CA PRO A 13 6.21 12.77 -20.69
C PRO A 13 6.94 12.59 -19.36
N LEU A 14 6.21 12.55 -18.24
CA LEU A 14 6.76 12.51 -16.88
C LEU A 14 7.00 11.08 -16.36
N MET A 15 6.52 10.06 -17.07
CA MET A 15 6.62 8.68 -16.60
C MET A 15 7.97 8.05 -16.94
N THR A 16 8.57 7.37 -15.97
CA THR A 16 9.76 6.53 -16.19
C THR A 16 9.39 5.13 -16.68
N GLY A 17 10.28 4.49 -17.44
CA GLY A 17 10.09 3.14 -17.98
C GLY A 17 9.40 3.11 -19.35
N LYS A 18 9.56 4.17 -20.15
CA LYS A 18 9.08 4.26 -21.54
C LYS A 18 9.86 3.31 -22.44
N ALA A 19 9.37 3.14 -23.68
CA ALA A 19 10.15 2.49 -24.72
C ALA A 19 11.45 3.27 -24.96
N GLY A 20 12.59 2.71 -24.53
CA GLY A 20 13.91 3.34 -24.62
C GLY A 20 14.60 3.59 -23.28
N ASP A 21 13.88 3.53 -22.15
CA ASP A 21 14.50 3.69 -20.83
C ASP A 21 15.22 2.41 -20.38
N SER A 22 16.43 2.58 -19.83
CA SER A 22 17.22 1.50 -19.24
C SER A 22 16.52 0.94 -17.99
N GLY A 23 15.96 -0.28 -18.07
CA GLY A 23 15.33 -0.96 -16.94
C GLY A 23 14.11 -1.82 -17.32
N ALA A 24 13.36 -2.26 -16.31
CA ALA A 24 12.15 -3.06 -16.51
C ALA A 24 11.08 -2.23 -17.24
N ARG A 25 10.80 -2.59 -18.51
CA ARG A 25 9.72 -2.01 -19.31
C ARG A 25 8.41 -2.05 -18.54
N ALA A 26 7.81 -0.89 -18.33
CA ALA A 26 6.46 -0.85 -17.78
C ALA A 26 5.47 -1.19 -18.90
N HIS A 27 5.01 -2.44 -18.93
CA HIS A 27 4.24 -3.02 -20.04
C HIS A 27 3.06 -2.16 -20.53
N ASN A 28 2.41 -1.39 -19.64
CA ASN A 28 1.46 -0.33 -20.01
C ASN A 28 1.26 0.65 -18.84
N ASN A 29 1.88 1.84 -18.92
CA ASN A 29 1.80 2.86 -17.87
C ASN A 29 0.40 3.44 -17.71
N ARG A 30 -0.32 3.67 -18.82
CA ARG A 30 -1.68 4.18 -18.78
C ARG A 30 -2.63 3.23 -18.09
N LEU A 31 -2.55 1.95 -18.45
CA LEU A 31 -3.38 0.90 -17.84
C LEU A 31 -3.11 0.79 -16.33
N PHE A 32 -1.87 0.98 -15.90
CA PHE A 32 -1.51 1.04 -14.49
C PHE A 32 -2.19 2.22 -13.79
N ILE A 33 -2.13 3.44 -14.34
CA ILE A 33 -2.82 4.60 -13.75
C ILE A 33 -4.33 4.38 -13.69
N ASP A 34 -4.94 3.88 -14.76
CA ASP A 34 -6.37 3.55 -14.78
C ASP A 34 -6.74 2.51 -13.71
N ALA A 35 -5.88 1.53 -13.45
CA ALA A 35 -6.07 0.55 -12.38
C ALA A 35 -6.07 1.20 -11.00
N ILE A 36 -5.12 2.12 -10.73
CA ILE A 36 -5.04 2.81 -9.44
C ILE A 36 -6.22 3.76 -9.24
N LEU A 37 -6.64 4.47 -10.29
CA LEU A 37 -7.86 5.29 -10.27
C LEU A 37 -9.11 4.45 -9.97
N TRP A 38 -9.20 3.24 -10.51
CA TRP A 38 -10.31 2.33 -10.24
C TRP A 38 -10.35 1.90 -8.76
N ILE A 39 -9.19 1.61 -8.17
CA ILE A 39 -9.09 1.22 -6.75
C ILE A 39 -9.40 2.42 -5.84
N SER A 40 -8.77 3.57 -6.08
CA SER A 40 -8.90 4.76 -5.23
C SER A 40 -10.29 5.39 -5.31
N ALA A 41 -11.02 5.19 -6.42
CA ALA A 41 -12.39 5.66 -6.59
C ALA A 41 -13.38 5.07 -5.57
N GLY A 42 -13.17 3.83 -5.13
CA GLY A 42 -14.11 3.14 -4.23
C GLY A 42 -13.50 2.51 -2.99
N ARG A 43 -12.24 2.83 -2.65
CA ARG A 43 -11.46 2.17 -1.58
C ARG A 43 -11.56 0.63 -1.67
N ARG A 44 -11.55 0.11 -2.91
CA ARG A 44 -11.77 -1.31 -3.20
C ARG A 44 -10.58 -2.16 -2.74
N LEU A 45 -10.82 -3.44 -2.46
CA LEU A 45 -9.73 -4.35 -2.12
C LEU A 45 -8.86 -4.61 -3.35
N TRP A 46 -7.56 -4.76 -3.15
CA TRP A 46 -6.63 -5.07 -4.24
C TRP A 46 -6.98 -6.39 -4.95
N HIS A 47 -7.50 -7.37 -4.21
CA HIS A 47 -7.90 -8.67 -4.76
C HIS A 47 -9.07 -8.58 -5.75
N ASP A 48 -9.89 -7.52 -5.67
CA ASP A 48 -11.01 -7.31 -6.58
C ASP A 48 -10.59 -6.65 -7.89
N LEU A 49 -9.30 -6.37 -8.08
CA LEU A 49 -8.82 -5.69 -9.28
C LEU A 49 -9.15 -6.53 -10.52
N PRO A 50 -9.93 -5.99 -11.47
CA PRO A 50 -10.29 -6.72 -12.68
C PRO A 50 -9.06 -7.14 -13.50
N LEU A 51 -9.07 -8.38 -13.99
CA LEU A 51 -7.97 -8.98 -14.77
C LEU A 51 -7.51 -8.15 -15.98
N ARG A 52 -8.40 -7.32 -16.56
CA ARG A 52 -8.05 -6.39 -17.65
C ARG A 52 -6.95 -5.39 -17.29
N PHE A 53 -6.74 -5.13 -15.99
CA PHE A 53 -5.68 -4.26 -15.48
C PHE A 53 -4.37 -5.01 -15.17
N GLY A 54 -4.36 -6.34 -15.38
CA GLY A 54 -3.26 -7.22 -15.03
C GLY A 54 -3.42 -7.88 -13.66
N LYS A 55 -2.37 -8.58 -13.23
CA LYS A 55 -2.36 -9.30 -11.94
C LYS A 55 -2.33 -8.31 -10.79
N TRP A 56 -3.28 -8.43 -9.86
CA TRP A 56 -3.41 -7.52 -8.72
C TRP A 56 -2.11 -7.37 -7.92
N ASN A 57 -1.37 -8.46 -7.69
CA ASN A 57 -0.15 -8.44 -6.88
C ASN A 57 0.96 -7.60 -7.56
N THR A 58 1.10 -7.73 -8.88
CA THR A 58 2.08 -6.95 -9.65
C THR A 58 1.74 -5.46 -9.63
N THR A 59 0.47 -5.12 -9.84
CA THR A 59 -0.03 -3.74 -9.79
C THR A 59 0.15 -3.14 -8.39
N TYR A 60 -0.18 -3.91 -7.36
CA TYR A 60 -0.02 -3.52 -5.96
C TYR A 60 1.45 -3.24 -5.59
N MET A 61 2.37 -4.16 -5.92
CA MET A 61 3.79 -3.97 -5.61
C MET A 61 4.39 -2.75 -6.33
N ARG A 62 3.93 -2.48 -7.56
CA ARG A 62 4.32 -1.27 -8.28
C ARG A 62 3.78 -0.02 -7.60
N PHE A 63 2.51 -0.02 -7.19
CA PHE A 63 1.90 1.06 -6.44
C PHE A 63 2.65 1.36 -5.14
N LEU A 64 2.99 0.34 -4.35
CA LEU A 64 3.76 0.51 -3.12
C LEU A 64 5.10 1.20 -3.37
N ARG A 65 5.81 0.79 -4.42
CA ARG A 65 7.09 1.40 -4.81
C ARG A 65 6.92 2.88 -5.17
N TRP A 66 5.88 3.21 -5.94
CA TRP A 66 5.56 4.59 -6.33
C TRP A 66 5.17 5.44 -5.13
N ASN A 67 4.41 4.87 -4.21
CA ASN A 67 3.99 5.53 -2.98
C ASN A 67 5.18 5.83 -2.06
N LYS A 68 6.05 4.84 -1.83
CA LYS A 68 7.28 5.00 -1.04
C LYS A 68 8.19 6.10 -1.59
N ASN A 69 8.23 6.23 -2.91
CA ASN A 69 9.03 7.24 -3.59
C ASN A 69 8.28 8.56 -3.82
N ALA A 70 7.11 8.77 -3.20
CA ALA A 70 6.28 9.98 -3.35
C ALA A 70 6.04 10.39 -4.82
N VAL A 71 5.91 9.42 -5.74
CA VAL A 71 5.74 9.70 -7.17
C VAL A 71 4.41 10.42 -7.43
N TRP A 72 3.34 10.03 -6.74
CA TRP A 72 2.00 10.61 -6.92
C TRP A 72 1.95 12.10 -6.65
N ARG A 73 2.53 12.56 -5.53
CA ARG A 73 2.63 13.99 -5.19
C ARG A 73 3.46 14.77 -6.20
N ARG A 74 4.58 14.20 -6.66
CA ARG A 74 5.41 14.85 -7.68
C ARG A 74 4.65 15.03 -8.99
N LEU A 75 3.96 13.98 -9.46
CA LEU A 75 3.12 14.10 -10.64
C LEU A 75 2.00 15.14 -10.46
N ALA A 76 1.36 15.19 -9.29
CA ALA A 76 0.32 16.18 -9.02
C ALA A 76 0.86 17.63 -9.03
N ALA A 77 2.06 17.85 -8.51
CA ALA A 77 2.72 19.16 -8.49
C ALA A 77 3.02 19.70 -9.89
N GLU A 78 3.34 18.83 -10.86
CA GLU A 78 3.60 19.23 -12.25
C GLU A 78 2.32 19.61 -13.02
N MET A 79 1.15 19.09 -12.61
CA MET A 79 -0.14 19.28 -13.32
C MET A 79 -0.86 20.58 -12.91
N HIS A 80 -0.20 21.73 -13.08
CA HIS A 80 -0.76 23.03 -12.75
C HIS A 80 -1.84 23.51 -13.74
N ASP A 81 -1.84 22.98 -14.96
CA ASP A 81 -2.70 23.36 -16.09
C ASP A 81 -3.93 22.45 -16.27
N ASP A 82 -4.07 21.39 -15.47
CA ASP A 82 -5.24 20.50 -15.43
C ASP A 82 -5.61 20.19 -13.97
N GLN A 83 -6.48 21.03 -13.41
CA GLN A 83 -6.92 20.91 -12.02
C GLN A 83 -7.60 19.57 -11.75
N GLU A 84 -8.37 19.03 -12.69
CA GLU A 84 -9.05 17.75 -12.51
C GLU A 84 -8.02 16.62 -12.38
N LEU A 85 -7.05 16.58 -13.30
CA LEU A 85 -5.97 15.60 -13.29
C LEU A 85 -5.14 15.68 -12.01
N ARG A 86 -4.78 16.89 -11.59
CA ARG A 86 -4.09 17.14 -10.33
C ARG A 86 -4.86 16.55 -9.15
N MET A 87 -6.16 16.84 -9.04
CA MET A 87 -7.01 16.30 -7.98
C MET A 87 -7.09 14.76 -8.01
N MET A 88 -7.08 14.15 -9.20
CA MET A 88 -7.04 12.68 -9.32
C MET A 88 -5.76 12.12 -8.70
N LEU A 89 -4.62 12.75 -8.96
CA LEU A 89 -3.30 12.30 -8.49
C LEU A 89 -3.11 12.53 -6.98
N GLU A 90 -3.58 13.67 -6.46
CA GLU A 90 -3.58 13.94 -5.02
C GLU A 90 -4.43 12.90 -4.26
N ARG A 91 -5.62 12.59 -4.78
CA ARG A 91 -6.45 11.53 -4.20
C ARG A 91 -5.74 10.17 -4.17
N ILE A 92 -4.91 9.86 -5.17
CA ILE A 92 -4.10 8.63 -5.17
C ILE A 92 -3.00 8.71 -4.10
N ALA A 93 -2.35 9.86 -3.94
CA ALA A 93 -1.34 10.08 -2.92
C ALA A 93 -1.92 9.89 -1.51
N ASP A 94 -3.04 10.56 -1.22
CA ASP A 94 -3.77 10.43 0.04
C ASP A 94 -4.18 8.99 0.34
N PHE A 95 -4.73 8.30 -0.67
CA PHE A 95 -5.06 6.88 -0.58
C PHE A 95 -3.83 6.04 -0.22
N GLY A 96 -2.68 6.32 -0.83
CA GLY A 96 -1.43 5.64 -0.54
C GLY A 96 -0.92 5.87 0.88
N GLU A 97 -1.07 7.07 1.43
CA GLU A 97 -0.67 7.38 2.80
C GLU A 97 -1.55 6.73 3.85
N GLU A 98 -2.86 6.75 3.64
CA GLU A 98 -3.80 5.98 4.46
C GLU A 98 -3.45 4.49 4.46
N TRP A 99 -3.09 3.95 3.29
CA TRP A 99 -2.66 2.56 3.16
C TRP A 99 -1.34 2.27 3.87
N SER A 100 -0.35 3.14 3.72
CA SER A 100 0.94 3.04 4.44
C SER A 100 0.71 3.03 5.95
N LYS A 101 -0.14 3.93 6.48
CA LYS A 101 -0.50 3.97 7.90
C LYS A 101 -1.12 2.64 8.38
N ARG A 102 -2.03 2.03 7.61
CA ARG A 102 -2.63 0.72 7.97
C ARG A 102 -1.62 -0.42 7.98
N ILE A 103 -0.69 -0.45 7.03
CA ILE A 103 0.37 -1.46 6.98
C ILE A 103 1.35 -1.27 8.13
N GLU A 104 1.75 -0.03 8.42
CA GLU A 104 2.62 0.30 9.55
C GLU A 104 2.00 -0.08 10.89
N HIS A 105 0.68 0.13 11.08
CA HIS A 105 -0.02 -0.33 12.29
C HIS A 105 0.01 -1.85 12.45
N ARG A 106 -0.13 -2.59 11.34
CA ARG A 106 -0.03 -4.06 11.35
C ARG A 106 1.40 -4.52 11.59
N SER A 107 2.38 -3.88 10.94
CA SER A 107 3.80 -4.14 11.15
C SER A 107 4.15 -3.91 12.61
N ARG A 108 3.78 -2.75 13.19
CA ARG A 108 4.03 -2.45 14.60
C ARG A 108 3.44 -3.50 15.53
N LYS A 109 2.22 -4.00 15.27
CA LYS A 109 1.63 -5.08 16.06
C LYS A 109 2.37 -6.40 15.89
N THR A 110 2.77 -6.75 14.67
CA THR A 110 3.54 -7.97 14.38
C THR A 110 4.97 -7.88 14.93
N ASP A 111 5.64 -6.73 14.83
CA ASP A 111 6.98 -6.45 15.37
C ASP A 111 6.95 -6.44 16.90
N SER A 112 5.90 -5.87 17.51
CA SER A 112 5.64 -6.00 18.96
C SER A 112 5.34 -7.44 19.36
N GLN A 113 4.56 -8.19 18.57
CA GLN A 113 4.27 -9.61 18.83
C GLN A 113 5.54 -10.46 18.71
N ALA A 114 6.34 -10.26 17.67
CA ALA A 114 7.61 -10.95 17.46
C ALA A 114 8.62 -10.59 18.55
N SER A 115 8.64 -9.34 19.02
CA SER A 115 9.48 -8.92 20.16
C SER A 115 9.02 -9.57 21.47
N TYR A 116 7.70 -9.66 21.69
CA TYR A 116 7.11 -10.35 22.83
C TYR A 116 7.40 -11.85 22.79
N ASP A 117 7.19 -12.52 21.66
CA ASP A 117 7.47 -13.95 21.46
C ASP A 117 8.97 -14.24 21.62
N ALA A 118 9.84 -13.35 21.13
CA ALA A 118 11.28 -13.45 21.33
C ALA A 118 11.69 -13.28 22.81
N ALA A 119 11.11 -12.31 23.52
CA ALA A 119 11.31 -12.12 24.95
C ALA A 119 10.80 -13.32 25.77
N MET A 120 9.63 -13.85 25.43
CA MET A 120 9.06 -15.06 26.03
C MET A 120 9.91 -16.32 25.75
N LYS A 121 10.53 -16.41 24.57
CA LYS A 121 11.47 -17.48 24.24
C LYS A 121 12.79 -17.37 25.02
N GLN A 122 13.27 -16.15 25.26
CA GLN A 122 14.42 -15.90 26.15
C GLN A 122 14.10 -16.21 27.62
N LEU A 123 12.88 -15.86 28.08
CA LEU A 123 12.37 -16.17 29.43
C LEU A 123 11.95 -17.64 29.58
N GLY A 124 11.75 -18.37 28.48
CA GLY A 124 11.50 -19.81 28.46
C GLY A 124 12.65 -20.68 28.97
N GLY A 125 13.83 -20.08 29.23
CA GLY A 125 14.91 -20.68 30.02
C GLY A 125 14.76 -20.52 31.54
N LEU A 126 13.81 -19.71 32.01
CA LEU A 126 13.57 -19.38 33.43
C LEU A 126 12.09 -19.60 33.81
N ARG A 127 11.56 -20.79 33.58
CA ARG A 127 10.18 -21.18 33.93
C ARG A 127 9.91 -21.25 35.45
N ALA A 128 10.76 -20.66 36.31
CA ALA A 128 10.71 -20.86 37.76
C ALA A 128 10.29 -19.64 38.60
N ALA A 129 10.04 -18.44 38.03
CA ALA A 129 9.82 -17.26 38.88
C ALA A 129 8.97 -16.14 38.27
N LEU A 130 7.67 -16.37 38.01
CA LEU A 130 6.71 -15.26 37.94
C LEU A 130 5.51 -15.52 38.85
N PRO A 131 5.11 -14.55 39.69
CA PRO A 131 4.04 -14.72 40.66
C PRO A 131 2.68 -14.71 39.97
N ALA A 132 1.85 -15.66 40.38
CA ALA A 132 0.43 -15.71 40.06
C ALA A 132 -0.27 -14.61 40.85
N ASP A 133 -0.49 -13.45 40.24
CA ASP A 133 -1.65 -12.59 40.56
C ASP A 133 -1.77 -11.46 39.53
N ASP A 134 -2.62 -11.69 38.53
CA ASP A 134 -3.64 -10.74 38.06
C ASP A 134 -4.53 -11.50 37.06
N ASP A 135 -5.75 -11.82 37.51
CA ASP A 135 -6.80 -12.59 36.83
C ASP A 135 -7.37 -11.88 35.57
N SER A 136 -6.54 -11.10 34.88
CA SER A 136 -6.93 -10.24 33.75
C SER A 136 -6.11 -10.50 32.46
N THR A 137 -5.00 -11.25 32.53
CA THR A 137 -4.08 -11.36 31.38
C THR A 137 -4.38 -12.51 30.40
N LEU A 138 -5.26 -13.47 30.76
CA LEU A 138 -5.50 -14.68 29.96
C LEU A 138 -6.88 -14.76 29.30
N HIS A 139 -7.66 -13.68 29.28
CA HIS A 139 -8.98 -13.68 28.65
C HIS A 139 -8.93 -13.88 27.12
N TRP A 140 -7.86 -13.44 26.45
CA TRP A 140 -7.75 -13.56 24.97
C TRP A 140 -7.52 -15.00 24.48
N LEU A 141 -7.05 -15.92 25.34
CA LEU A 141 -6.88 -17.33 24.99
C LEU A 141 -8.19 -18.13 25.02
N ARG A 142 -9.25 -17.61 25.65
CA ARG A 142 -10.59 -18.24 25.66
C ARG A 142 -11.43 -17.93 24.42
N LEU A 143 -11.00 -16.98 23.59
CA LEU A 143 -11.73 -16.47 22.42
C LEU A 143 -11.34 -17.13 21.08
N VAL A 144 -10.44 -18.13 21.06
CA VAL A 144 -9.92 -18.72 19.81
C VAL A 144 -10.20 -20.22 19.66
N ARG A 145 -11.11 -20.81 20.44
CA ARG A 145 -11.62 -22.16 20.17
C ARG A 145 -13.10 -22.29 20.52
N GLU A 146 -13.95 -22.11 19.51
CA GLU A 146 -15.15 -22.92 19.29
C GLU A 146 -15.03 -23.57 17.91
#